data_AF-A0A534BQT3-F1
#
_entry.id   AF-A0A534BQT3-F1
#
_cell.length_a   1.000
_cell.length_b   1.000
_cell.length_c   1.000
_cell.angle_alpha   90.00
_cell.angle_beta   90.00
_cell.angle_gamma   90.00
#
_symmetry.space_group_name_H-M   'P 1'
#
loop_
_entity.id
_entity.type
_entity.pdbx_description
1 polymer ?
#
loop_
_entity_poly.entity_id
_entity_poly.type
_entity_poly.pdbx_seq_one_letter_code
_entity_poly.pdbx_strand_id
1 'polypeptide(L)'
;MRLFGVRSIRFRFVWACLAAACSPFLERESPGVFYDVQLAASAPSTLCLELATDVAARTNLQLRWHGPLQRPDQCAALVNDRTDVPRLEIWITMDGDRRLLFLDVRQFGPSGPEKPSRKTKELGRQLAQLIHERFPAAKVTQGNRLSGLRAP
;
A
#
# COMPACT_ATOMS: atom_id res chain seq x y z
N MET A 1 28.58 -38.05 -54.43
CA MET A 1 28.23 -36.62 -54.52
C MET A 1 27.04 -36.36 -53.59
N ARG A 2 27.23 -35.46 -52.62
CA ARG A 2 26.28 -34.61 -51.87
C ARG A 2 25.19 -35.28 -51.01
N LEU A 3 25.53 -35.44 -49.72
CA LEU A 3 24.64 -35.56 -48.57
C LEU A 3 23.69 -34.34 -48.49
N PHE A 4 22.41 -34.60 -48.27
CA PHE A 4 21.38 -33.59 -48.07
C PHE A 4 21.65 -32.78 -46.81
N GLY A 5 21.72 -31.45 -46.99
CA GLY A 5 22.00 -30.49 -45.93
C GLY A 5 20.84 -30.38 -44.95
N VAL A 6 21.11 -30.75 -43.69
CA VAL A 6 20.24 -30.45 -42.56
C VAL A 6 20.35 -28.94 -42.28
N ARG A 7 19.33 -28.18 -42.70
CA ARG A 7 19.17 -26.78 -42.30
C ARG A 7 18.90 -26.74 -40.80
N SER A 8 19.88 -26.24 -40.05
CA SER A 8 19.73 -25.91 -38.63
C SER A 8 18.67 -24.82 -38.44
N ILE A 9 17.46 -25.24 -38.08
CA ILE A 9 16.42 -24.30 -37.61
C ILE A 9 16.94 -23.73 -36.28
N ARG A 10 17.20 -22.43 -36.30
CA ARG A 10 17.74 -21.66 -35.19
C ARG A 10 16.84 -21.80 -33.95
N PHE A 11 17.21 -22.71 -33.05
CA PHE A 11 16.69 -22.88 -31.68
C PHE A 11 16.92 -21.66 -30.75
N ARG A 12 17.18 -20.47 -31.31
CA ARG A 12 17.42 -19.23 -30.56
C ARG A 12 16.15 -18.47 -30.20
N PHE A 13 15.02 -18.72 -30.87
CA PHE A 13 13.77 -17.98 -30.59
C PHE A 13 12.95 -18.56 -29.44
N VAL A 14 13.06 -19.87 -29.15
CA VAL A 14 12.27 -20.49 -28.06
C VAL A 14 12.83 -20.11 -26.68
N TRP A 15 14.15 -19.90 -26.56
CA TRP A 15 14.77 -19.45 -25.31
C TRP A 15 14.47 -17.99 -24.96
N ALA A 16 14.16 -17.13 -25.94
CA ALA A 16 13.80 -15.74 -25.67
C ALA A 16 12.43 -15.62 -24.97
N CYS A 17 11.47 -16.48 -25.29
CA CYS A 17 10.17 -16.49 -24.62
C CYS A 17 10.21 -17.15 -23.24
N LEU A 18 11.06 -18.17 -23.03
CA LEU A 18 11.24 -18.78 -21.70
C LEU A 18 12.01 -17.87 -20.74
N ALA A 19 12.97 -17.07 -21.22
CA ALA A 19 13.64 -16.07 -20.39
C ALA A 19 12.73 -14.88 -20.04
N ALA A 20 11.75 -14.53 -20.89
CA ALA A 20 10.75 -13.51 -20.56
C ALA A 20 9.70 -14.01 -19.55
N ALA A 21 9.45 -15.32 -19.46
CA ALA A 21 8.60 -15.92 -18.42
C ALA A 21 9.29 -16.00 -17.04
N CYS A 22 10.62 -15.88 -17.02
CA CYS A 22 11.43 -15.67 -15.82
C CYS A 22 11.89 -14.22 -15.67
N SER A 23 11.10 -13.26 -16.19
CA SER A 23 11.24 -11.89 -15.73
C SER A 23 11.11 -11.94 -14.21
N PRO A 24 12.08 -11.43 -13.43
CA PRO A 24 11.88 -11.29 -12.01
C PRO A 24 10.56 -10.53 -11.88
N PHE A 25 9.70 -11.00 -10.99
CA PHE A 25 8.69 -10.17 -10.39
C PHE A 25 9.45 -8.96 -9.85
N LEU A 26 9.70 -7.98 -10.73
CA LEU A 26 10.30 -6.70 -10.40
C LEU A 26 9.43 -6.26 -9.26
N GLU A 27 10.02 -6.13 -8.08
CA GLU A 27 9.40 -5.60 -6.87
C GLU A 27 8.87 -4.23 -7.24
N ARG A 28 7.70 -4.20 -7.85
CA ARG A 28 7.11 -3.01 -8.39
C ARG A 28 6.55 -2.35 -7.17
N GLU A 29 7.05 -1.17 -6.81
CA GLU A 29 6.47 -0.42 -5.72
C GLU A 29 4.95 -0.34 -5.95
N SER A 30 4.18 -0.71 -4.92
CA SER A 30 2.72 -0.61 -5.00
C SER A 30 2.38 0.86 -5.24
N PRO A 31 1.55 1.18 -6.24
CA PRO A 31 1.22 2.57 -6.49
C PRO A 31 0.33 3.08 -5.35
N GLY A 32 0.69 4.23 -4.79
CA GLY A 32 -0.02 4.84 -3.67
C GLY A 32 0.77 5.97 -3.03
N VAL A 33 0.23 6.51 -1.94
CA VAL A 33 0.92 7.45 -1.06
C VAL A 33 1.02 6.79 0.31
N PHE A 34 2.24 6.63 0.82
CA PHE A 34 2.50 5.88 2.04
C PHE A 34 3.21 6.76 3.05
N TYR A 35 2.77 6.71 4.29
CA TYR A 35 3.43 7.36 5.40
C TYR A 35 3.73 6.36 6.51
N ASP A 36 4.97 6.38 6.95
CA ASP A 36 5.46 5.70 8.14
C ASP A 36 5.57 6.73 9.25
N VAL A 37 4.91 6.47 10.37
CA VAL A 37 4.81 7.38 11.51
C VAL A 37 5.41 6.70 12.72
N GLN A 38 6.56 7.22 13.16
CA GLN A 38 7.17 6.78 14.41
C GLN A 38 6.59 7.58 15.57
N LEU A 39 5.77 6.93 16.39
CA LEU A 39 5.17 7.51 17.58
C LEU A 39 6.22 7.66 18.70
N ALA A 40 6.07 8.70 19.52
CA ALA A 40 6.96 8.96 20.65
C ALA A 40 6.79 7.91 21.78
N ALA A 41 5.58 7.39 21.94
CA ALA A 41 5.20 6.40 22.93
C ALA A 41 4.36 5.28 22.29
N SER A 42 4.20 4.17 23.02
CA SER A 42 3.26 3.11 22.63
C SER A 42 1.83 3.66 22.61
N ALA A 43 0.99 3.11 21.74
CA ALA A 43 -0.38 3.54 21.55
C ALA A 43 -1.37 2.41 21.81
N PRO A 44 -2.59 2.73 22.28
CA PRO A 44 -3.62 1.73 22.51
C PRO A 44 -4.13 1.14 21.18
N SER A 45 -4.63 -0.09 21.23
CA SER A 45 -5.24 -0.77 20.07
C SER A 45 -6.50 -0.06 19.53
N THR A 46 -7.06 0.92 20.25
CA THR A 46 -8.15 1.78 19.78
C THR A 46 -7.70 2.85 18.80
N LEU A 47 -6.39 3.14 18.70
CA LEU A 47 -5.86 4.25 17.91
C LEU A 47 -6.32 4.21 16.44
N CYS A 48 -6.32 3.02 15.82
CA CYS A 48 -6.72 2.90 14.42
C CYS A 48 -8.19 3.29 14.20
N LEU A 49 -9.08 2.91 15.12
CA LEU A 49 -10.50 3.26 15.06
C LEU A 49 -10.68 4.76 15.22
N GLU A 50 -10.02 5.36 16.21
CA GLU A 50 -10.15 6.79 16.48
C GLU A 50 -9.60 7.62 15.31
N LEU A 51 -8.43 7.27 14.78
CA LEU A 51 -7.86 7.97 13.63
C LEU A 51 -8.71 7.77 12.37
N ALA A 52 -9.22 6.56 12.13
CA ALA A 52 -10.10 6.30 10.99
C ALA A 52 -11.42 7.08 11.09
N THR A 53 -11.95 7.26 12.30
CA THR A 53 -13.14 8.09 12.55
C THR A 53 -12.87 9.55 12.23
N ASP A 54 -11.72 10.10 12.65
CA ASP A 54 -11.32 11.47 12.30
C ASP A 54 -11.15 11.64 10.78
N VAL A 55 -10.52 10.66 10.12
CA VAL A 55 -10.36 10.66 8.67
C VAL A 55 -11.71 10.64 7.97
N ALA A 56 -12.63 9.77 8.40
CA ALA A 56 -13.98 9.72 7.85
C ALA A 56 -14.77 11.02 8.11
N ALA A 57 -14.55 11.70 9.24
CA ALA A 57 -15.21 12.97 9.56
C ALA A 57 -14.67 14.15 8.72
N ARG A 58 -13.40 14.13 8.34
CA ARG A 58 -12.75 15.19 7.54
C ARG A 58 -12.78 14.94 6.04
N THR A 59 -13.30 13.80 5.59
CA THR A 59 -13.36 13.41 4.18
C THR A 59 -14.77 12.94 3.81
N ASN A 60 -15.02 12.67 2.53
CA ASN A 60 -16.28 12.06 2.08
C ASN A 60 -16.26 10.52 2.14
N LEU A 61 -15.26 9.94 2.81
CA LEU A 61 -15.08 8.50 2.92
C LEU A 61 -15.81 7.93 4.14
N GLN A 62 -15.93 6.62 4.20
CA GLN A 62 -16.54 5.91 5.33
C GLN A 62 -15.56 4.92 5.94
N LEU A 63 -15.58 4.83 7.27
CA LEU A 63 -15.04 3.69 7.98
C LEU A 63 -15.82 2.43 7.56
N ARG A 64 -15.14 1.48 6.95
CA ARG A 64 -15.74 0.20 6.51
C ARG A 64 -15.44 -0.93 7.46
N TRP A 65 -14.25 -0.91 8.04
CA TRP A 65 -13.76 -2.00 8.86
C TRP A 65 -12.73 -1.47 9.84
N HIS A 66 -12.72 -2.04 11.04
CA HIS A 66 -11.64 -1.92 12.00
C HIS A 66 -11.51 -3.24 12.77
N GLY A 67 -10.31 -3.54 13.24
CA GLY A 67 -10.09 -4.74 14.04
C GLY A 67 -8.65 -4.90 14.50
N PRO A 68 -8.41 -5.83 15.43
CA PRO A 68 -7.06 -6.25 15.76
C PRO A 68 -6.39 -6.94 14.57
N LEU A 69 -5.06 -6.91 14.54
CA LEU A 69 -4.27 -7.77 13.63
C LEU A 69 -3.85 -9.06 14.35
N GLN A 70 -2.67 -9.60 14.01
CA GLN A 70 -2.17 -10.86 14.57
C GLN A 70 -1.91 -10.78 16.07
N ARG A 71 -1.58 -9.58 16.59
CA ARG A 71 -1.23 -9.32 18.00
C ARG A 71 -2.17 -8.31 18.64
N PRO A 72 -2.40 -8.38 19.97
CA PRO A 72 -3.34 -7.49 20.66
C PRO A 72 -2.91 -6.03 20.72
N ASP A 73 -1.61 -5.74 20.59
CA ASP A 73 -1.03 -4.40 20.47
C ASP A 73 -1.11 -3.84 19.04
N GLN A 74 -1.57 -4.63 18.08
CA GLN A 74 -1.71 -4.23 16.70
C GLN A 74 -3.18 -4.00 16.34
N CYS A 75 -3.42 -2.95 15.56
CA CYS A 75 -4.74 -2.68 14.99
C CYS A 75 -4.64 -2.31 13.51
N ALA A 76 -5.76 -2.44 12.83
CA ALA A 76 -5.95 -1.86 11.52
C ALA A 76 -7.37 -1.30 11.35
N ALA A 77 -7.49 -0.32 10.46
CA ALA A 77 -8.76 0.24 10.03
C ALA A 77 -8.71 0.59 8.54
N LEU A 78 -9.85 0.42 7.88
CA LEU A 78 -10.06 0.71 6.47
C LEU A 78 -11.11 1.80 6.32
N VAL A 79 -10.72 2.88 5.65
CA VAL A 79 -11.60 3.98 5.24
C VAL A 79 -11.62 4.04 3.71
N ASN A 80 -12.79 4.00 3.08
CA ASN A 80 -12.90 4.02 1.62
C ASN A 80 -14.18 4.70 1.12
N ASP A 81 -14.35 4.76 -0.21
CA ASP A 81 -15.56 5.32 -0.83
C ASP A 81 -16.83 4.54 -0.46
N ARG A 82 -18.00 5.21 -0.48
CA ARG A 82 -19.32 4.60 -0.22
C ARG A 82 -19.83 3.73 -1.37
N THR A 83 -18.97 2.96 -2.00
CA THR A 83 -19.29 2.14 -3.19
C THR A 83 -18.82 0.70 -2.98
N ASP A 84 -19.53 -0.26 -3.57
CA ASP A 84 -19.16 -1.68 -3.47
C ASP A 84 -17.81 -1.98 -4.15
N VAL A 85 -17.45 -1.17 -5.15
CA VAL A 85 -16.11 -1.15 -5.77
C VAL A 85 -15.46 0.20 -5.44
N PRO A 86 -14.63 0.28 -4.38
CA PRO A 86 -14.01 1.54 -3.96
C PRO A 86 -12.94 1.96 -4.98
N ARG A 87 -12.88 3.25 -5.30
CA ARG A 87 -11.82 3.83 -6.14
C ARG A 87 -10.67 4.39 -5.31
N LEU A 88 -10.90 4.58 -4.01
CA LEU A 88 -9.96 5.10 -3.06
C LEU A 88 -10.07 4.33 -1.75
N GLU A 89 -8.94 3.84 -1.26
CA GLU A 89 -8.81 3.20 0.06
C GLU A 89 -7.73 3.89 0.87
N ILE A 90 -7.99 4.01 2.16
CA ILE A 90 -7.03 4.44 3.18
C ILE A 90 -6.93 3.33 4.20
N TRP A 91 -5.77 2.70 4.26
CA TRP A 91 -5.44 1.74 5.31
C TRP A 91 -4.67 2.45 6.41
N ILE A 92 -5.13 2.28 7.64
CA ILE A 92 -4.45 2.72 8.85
C ILE A 92 -4.04 1.45 9.58
N THR A 93 -2.75 1.23 9.80
CA THR A 93 -2.24 0.06 10.52
C THR A 93 -1.30 0.52 11.61
N MET A 94 -1.37 -0.09 12.80
CA MET A 94 -0.53 0.29 13.93
C MET A 94 0.10 -0.94 14.57
N ASP A 95 1.33 -0.77 15.02
CA ASP A 95 2.10 -1.71 15.83
C ASP A 95 2.51 -0.99 17.12
N GLY A 96 1.80 -1.30 18.21
CA GLY A 96 1.91 -0.59 19.49
C GLY A 96 3.26 -0.80 20.15
N ASP A 97 3.78 -2.01 20.11
CA ASP A 97 5.09 -2.34 20.68
C ASP A 97 6.22 -1.62 19.93
N ARG A 98 6.15 -1.60 18.60
CA ARG A 98 7.15 -0.92 17.76
C ARG A 98 6.93 0.59 17.65
N ARG A 99 5.82 1.10 18.19
CA ARG A 99 5.43 2.52 18.13
C ARG A 99 5.32 2.99 16.68
N LEU A 100 4.86 2.12 15.78
CA LEU A 100 4.74 2.41 14.35
C LEU A 100 3.28 2.55 13.97
N LEU A 101 2.98 3.57 13.18
CA LEU A 101 1.70 3.76 12.53
C LEU A 101 1.96 3.93 11.03
N PHE A 102 1.22 3.18 10.23
CA PHE A 102 1.28 3.18 8.78
C PHE A 102 -0.02 3.75 8.23
N LEU A 103 0.10 4.66 7.28
CA LEU A 103 -1.02 5.21 6.53
C LEU A 103 -0.79 4.95 5.03
N ASP A 104 -1.64 4.15 4.42
CA ASP A 104 -1.57 3.82 3.00
C ASP A 104 -2.78 4.38 2.26
N VAL A 105 -2.55 5.32 1.36
CA VAL A 105 -3.59 5.87 0.48
C VAL A 105 -3.43 5.25 -0.90
N ARG A 106 -4.40 4.41 -1.29
CA ARG A 106 -4.39 3.65 -2.54
C ARG A 106 -5.54 4.09 -3.43
N GLN A 107 -5.24 4.28 -4.70
CA GLN A 107 -6.23 4.57 -5.72
C GLN A 107 -6.39 3.33 -6.61
N PHE A 108 -7.61 3.02 -6.99
CA PHE A 108 -7.97 1.88 -7.83
C PHE A 108 -8.74 2.35 -9.06
N GLY A 109 -8.36 1.79 -10.20
CA GLY A 109 -9.13 1.85 -11.44
C GLY A 109 -9.68 0.48 -11.83
N PRO A 110 -10.26 0.37 -13.04
CA PRO A 110 -10.87 -0.87 -13.51
C PRO A 110 -9.92 -2.07 -13.54
N SER A 111 -8.62 -1.81 -13.71
CA SER A 111 -7.57 -2.83 -13.84
C SER A 111 -6.79 -3.08 -12.55
N GLY A 112 -7.20 -2.48 -11.42
CA GLY A 112 -6.52 -2.61 -10.12
C GLY A 112 -5.84 -1.32 -9.65
N PRO A 113 -4.81 -1.43 -8.78
CA PRO A 113 -4.10 -0.27 -8.23
C PRO A 113 -3.50 0.64 -9.30
N GLU A 114 -3.73 1.94 -9.18
CA GLU A 114 -3.27 2.96 -10.11
C GLU A 114 -2.31 3.96 -9.47
N LYS A 115 -1.48 4.60 -10.31
CA LYS A 115 -0.65 5.73 -9.86
C LYS A 115 -1.55 6.81 -9.23
N PRO A 116 -1.19 7.34 -8.05
CA PRO A 116 -2.04 8.28 -7.34
C PRO A 116 -2.21 9.57 -8.15
N SER A 117 -3.46 9.96 -8.37
CA SER A 117 -3.82 11.24 -8.99
C SER A 117 -3.33 12.43 -8.16
N ARG A 118 -3.38 13.64 -8.74
CA ARG A 118 -3.10 14.88 -7.98
C ARG A 118 -3.98 15.00 -6.74
N LYS A 119 -5.26 14.62 -6.85
CA LYS A 119 -6.22 14.64 -5.73
C LYS A 119 -5.81 13.65 -4.63
N THR A 120 -5.40 12.44 -4.99
CA THR A 120 -4.95 11.41 -4.04
C THR A 120 -3.66 11.82 -3.32
N LYS A 121 -2.73 12.47 -4.04
CA LYS A 121 -1.52 13.04 -3.43
C LYS A 121 -1.84 14.15 -2.45
N GLU A 122 -2.78 15.03 -2.79
CA GLU A 122 -3.21 16.12 -1.91
C GLU A 122 -3.90 15.58 -0.66
N LEU A 123 -4.78 14.60 -0.81
CA LEU A 123 -5.37 13.89 0.33
C LEU A 123 -4.28 13.28 1.23
N GLY A 124 -3.27 12.62 0.65
CA GLY A 124 -2.13 12.12 1.42
C GLY A 124 -1.45 13.19 2.28
N ARG A 125 -1.24 14.40 1.73
CA ARG A 125 -0.67 15.53 2.50
C ARG A 125 -1.60 16.00 3.61
N GLN A 126 -2.90 16.09 3.35
CA GLN A 126 -3.90 16.47 4.36
C GLN A 126 -3.92 15.47 5.52
N LEU A 127 -3.79 14.18 5.23
CA LEU A 127 -3.72 13.14 6.24
C LEU A 127 -2.39 13.19 7.02
N ALA A 128 -1.28 13.47 6.35
CA ALA A 128 0.00 13.68 7.04
C ALA A 128 -0.06 14.89 8.00
N GLN A 129 -0.74 15.97 7.59
CA GLN A 129 -1.00 17.12 8.44
C GLN A 129 -1.89 16.76 9.65
N LEU A 130 -2.96 15.99 9.44
CA LEU A 130 -3.80 15.47 10.52
C LEU A 130 -2.99 14.62 11.52
N ILE A 131 -2.09 13.77 11.03
CA ILE A 131 -1.19 12.98 11.86
C ILE A 131 -0.27 13.89 12.67
N HIS A 132 0.29 14.95 12.06
CA HIS A 132 1.14 15.90 12.76
C HIS A 132 0.38 16.68 13.85
N GLU A 133 -0.86 17.08 13.58
CA GLU A 133 -1.74 17.73 14.58
C GLU A 133 -2.03 16.80 15.76
N ARG A 134 -2.29 15.52 15.49
CA ARG A 134 -2.66 14.53 16.50
C ARG A 134 -1.45 13.99 17.28
N PHE A 135 -0.30 13.90 16.62
CA PHE A 135 0.95 13.37 17.18
C PHE A 135 2.11 14.33 16.88
N PRO A 136 2.17 15.50 17.53
CA PRO A 136 3.16 16.54 17.22
C PRO A 136 4.61 16.10 17.44
N ALA A 137 4.84 15.15 18.36
CA ALA A 137 6.15 14.58 18.64
C ALA A 137 6.51 13.37 17.73
N ALA A 138 5.60 12.92 16.85
CA ALA A 138 5.87 11.79 15.98
C ALA A 138 6.72 12.20 14.77
N LYS A 139 7.60 11.29 14.34
CA LYS A 139 8.36 11.47 13.09
C LYS A 139 7.56 10.86 11.94
N VAL A 140 7.12 11.71 11.01
CA VAL A 140 6.39 11.30 9.81
C VAL A 140 7.35 11.22 8.63
N THR A 141 7.42 10.05 7.98
CA THR A 141 8.26 9.81 6.81
C THR A 141 7.38 9.34 5.66
N GLN A 142 7.50 9.97 4.49
CA GLN A 142 6.84 9.47 3.29
C GLN A 142 7.69 8.34 2.68
N GLY A 143 7.09 7.17 2.48
CA GLY A 143 7.78 5.96 2.03
C GLY A 143 7.21 5.37 0.74
N ASN A 144 7.80 4.24 0.33
CA ASN A 144 7.32 3.40 -0.78
C ASN A 144 7.02 2.00 -0.22
N ARG A 145 5.78 1.50 -0.41
CA ARG A 145 5.47 0.10 -0.08
C ARG A 145 5.76 -0.77 -1.29
N LEU A 146 6.73 -1.67 -1.18
CA LEU A 146 6.96 -2.71 -2.18
C LEU A 146 5.67 -3.53 -2.32
N SER A 147 5.14 -3.69 -3.54
CA SER A 147 3.96 -4.54 -3.74
C SER A 147 4.37 -6.00 -3.56
N GLY A 148 4.05 -6.55 -2.39
CA GLY A 148 4.32 -7.93 -2.03
C GLY A 148 5.27 -8.06 -0.84
N LEU A 149 4.73 -8.59 0.26
CA LEU A 149 5.43 -9.25 1.37
C LEU A 149 6.44 -8.40 2.15
N ARG A 150 5.95 -7.81 3.25
CA ARG A 150 6.55 -7.90 4.60
C ARG A 150 5.63 -7.22 5.62
N ALA A 151 4.49 -7.84 5.89
CA ALA A 151 4.15 -8.01 7.31
C ALA A 151 5.05 -9.17 7.79
N PRO A 152 5.78 -9.03 8.92
CA PRO A 152 6.56 -10.13 9.48
C PRO A 152 5.70 -11.37 9.74
#